data_AF-A0A250XR54-F1
#
_entry.id   AF-A0A250XR54-F1
#
_cell.length_a   1.000
_cell.length_b   1.000
_cell.length_c   1.000
_cell.angle_alpha   90.00
_cell.angle_beta   90.00
_cell.angle_gamma   90.00
#
_symmetry.space_group_name_H-M   'P 1'
#
loop_
_entity.id
_entity.type
_entity.pdbx_description
1 polymer ?
#
loop_
_entity_poly.entity_id
_entity_poly.type
_entity_poly.pdbx_seq_one_letter_code
_entity_poly.pdbx_strand_id
1 'polypeptide(L)'
;MSKSLSEKSNISSKLSRSSCNLTSPNSHSRIVSISGDIEAQAEAEWQAWELRGDISEGILPKFRMREFLQQLHMSHEDIEAAMLHHLTLSETDAGLTKEQVLALSTMSHGSPDLTGPSSSQSSLFSRAPLKKVLSKNRPYLGTGHLVYDDTVLDYIRKLEEHRKKCENERRYPEAKAAARRLADLKTAQVERMRQELVAVQTRELAEIQRVYEEESNKFNAVWAGRIADYDAAAASAAENLRHVHEQQALQLQQELTQKRVLPRPTREFLEGKKIEESLVKTKEYARAAKMQQVTDQMFLAQLEQATMAAEVEQRLKMSKLVSKQGLEMEAQLCRGVRGRHEMELKRMTETDRRTQRYRNVVSELESLHRLEVVSLENFLEGQVMAGKAVPLKDGFRRKREQLLCTFF
;
A
#
# COMPACT_ATOMS: atom_id res chain seq x y z
N MET A 1 -72.52 -25.55 18.40
CA MET A 1 -72.17 -24.28 17.74
C MET A 1 -70.70 -24.32 17.36
N SER A 2 -70.42 -24.01 16.10
CA SER A 2 -69.15 -23.52 15.53
C SER A 2 -67.88 -24.40 15.54
N LYS A 3 -67.60 -24.85 14.31
CA LYS A 3 -66.37 -25.32 13.65
C LYS A 3 -65.08 -24.52 13.94
N SER A 4 -63.93 -25.21 13.96
CA SER A 4 -62.76 -25.08 13.04
C SER A 4 -61.57 -25.87 13.63
N LEU A 5 -61.01 -26.94 13.06
CA LEU A 5 -60.24 -27.16 11.81
C LEU A 5 -58.99 -26.28 11.61
N SER A 6 -57.83 -26.94 11.57
CA SER A 6 -56.69 -26.75 10.64
C SER A 6 -55.35 -26.89 11.38
N GLU A 7 -54.27 -27.50 10.87
CA GLU A 7 -54.01 -28.56 9.89
C GLU A 7 -52.49 -28.80 10.01
N LYS A 8 -52.05 -30.05 10.03
CA LYS A 8 -50.63 -30.42 10.03
C LYS A 8 -50.16 -30.55 8.59
N SER A 9 -49.02 -29.96 8.23
CA SER A 9 -48.25 -30.40 7.07
C SER A 9 -46.76 -30.43 7.37
N ASN A 10 -46.12 -31.41 6.76
CA ASN A 10 -44.88 -32.06 7.13
C ASN A 10 -44.13 -32.20 5.80
N ILE A 11 -43.00 -31.52 5.59
CA ILE A 11 -42.10 -31.81 4.45
C ILE A 11 -40.64 -31.71 4.87
N SER A 12 -39.96 -32.81 4.60
CA SER A 12 -38.58 -33.16 4.90
C SER A 12 -37.64 -32.79 3.75
N SER A 13 -36.44 -32.35 4.14
CA SER A 13 -35.11 -32.70 3.57
C SER A 13 -34.88 -32.75 2.05
N LYS A 14 -33.88 -31.98 1.57
CA LYS A 14 -32.71 -32.47 0.79
C LYS A 14 -31.79 -31.30 0.40
N LEU A 15 -30.58 -31.28 0.96
CA LEU A 15 -29.44 -30.50 0.46
C LEU A 15 -28.22 -31.42 0.48
N SER A 16 -27.69 -31.72 -0.71
CA SER A 16 -26.42 -32.41 -0.92
C SER A 16 -25.60 -31.64 -1.96
N ARG A 17 -24.29 -31.81 -1.82
CA ARG A 17 -23.15 -31.02 -2.30
C ARG A 17 -22.82 -31.16 -3.80
N SER A 18 -21.96 -30.23 -4.24
CA SER A 18 -20.79 -30.41 -5.15
C SER A 18 -21.02 -30.19 -6.65
N SER A 19 -20.35 -29.21 -7.28
CA SER A 19 -18.96 -29.29 -7.73
C SER A 19 -18.59 -28.12 -8.65
N CYS A 20 -17.31 -27.75 -8.60
CA CYS A 20 -16.64 -26.69 -9.34
C CYS A 20 -16.25 -27.13 -10.77
N ASN A 21 -16.07 -26.19 -11.70
CA ASN A 21 -14.91 -26.13 -12.60
C ASN A 21 -14.77 -24.76 -13.28
N LEU A 22 -13.61 -24.14 -13.04
CA LEU A 22 -13.07 -22.94 -13.66
C LEU A 22 -11.88 -23.36 -14.54
N THR A 23 -11.78 -22.82 -15.75
CA THR A 23 -10.51 -22.64 -16.46
C THR A 23 -10.57 -21.35 -17.30
N SER A 24 -9.76 -20.36 -16.94
CA SER A 24 -9.46 -19.17 -17.75
C SER A 24 -7.97 -18.86 -17.60
N PRO A 25 -7.21 -18.70 -18.70
CA PRO A 25 -5.87 -18.13 -18.69
C PRO A 25 -5.85 -16.68 -19.25
N ASN A 26 -4.91 -15.88 -18.75
CA ASN A 26 -4.40 -14.56 -19.19
C ASN A 26 -4.78 -13.33 -18.36
N SER A 27 -3.92 -12.98 -17.41
CA SER A 27 -3.90 -11.68 -16.71
C SER A 27 -2.62 -10.85 -16.96
N HIS A 28 -1.64 -11.36 -17.70
CA HIS A 28 -0.39 -10.62 -17.96
C HIS A 28 -0.34 -9.86 -19.29
N SER A 29 -1.29 -10.07 -20.22
CA SER A 29 -1.45 -9.21 -21.41
C SER A 29 -2.31 -7.97 -21.17
N ARG A 30 -2.90 -7.81 -19.98
CA ARG A 30 -3.96 -6.82 -19.73
C ARG A 30 -3.43 -5.43 -19.38
N ILE A 31 -2.25 -5.33 -18.76
CA ILE A 31 -1.75 -4.05 -18.23
C ILE A 31 -1.11 -3.16 -19.32
N VAL A 32 -0.52 -3.77 -20.37
CA VAL A 32 0.03 -3.00 -21.51
C VAL A 32 -1.07 -2.58 -22.49
N SER A 33 -2.18 -3.33 -22.59
CA SER A 33 -3.33 -2.94 -23.43
C SER A 33 -4.15 -1.79 -22.85
N ILE A 34 -4.26 -1.66 -21.52
CA ILE A 34 -5.09 -0.61 -20.89
C ILE A 34 -4.62 0.81 -21.24
N SER A 35 -3.31 1.05 -21.41
CA SER A 35 -2.80 2.39 -21.74
C SER A 35 -3.12 2.81 -23.18
N GLY A 36 -3.10 1.88 -24.13
CA GLY A 36 -3.45 2.16 -25.53
C GLY A 36 -4.96 2.29 -25.75
N ASP A 37 -5.75 1.53 -24.98
CA ASP A 37 -7.22 1.57 -25.06
C ASP A 37 -7.76 2.92 -24.54
N ILE A 38 -7.15 3.50 -23.50
CA ILE A 38 -7.56 4.81 -22.96
C ILE A 38 -7.22 5.96 -23.94
N GLU A 39 -6.06 5.92 -24.59
CA GLU A 39 -5.66 6.93 -25.57
C GLU A 39 -6.55 6.88 -26.82
N ALA A 40 -6.82 5.68 -27.34
CA ALA A 40 -7.74 5.48 -28.46
C ALA A 40 -9.19 5.88 -28.11
N GLN A 41 -9.64 5.60 -26.88
CA GLN A 41 -10.95 5.99 -26.40
C GLN A 41 -11.07 7.51 -26.22
N ALA A 42 -10.02 8.17 -25.70
CA ALA A 42 -9.95 9.62 -25.61
C ALA A 42 -9.95 10.29 -26.98
N GLU A 43 -9.25 9.72 -27.97
CA GLU A 43 -9.25 10.23 -29.34
C GLU A 43 -10.60 10.02 -30.05
N ALA A 44 -11.26 8.88 -29.85
CA ALA A 44 -12.59 8.61 -30.40
C ALA A 44 -13.67 9.54 -29.82
N GLU A 45 -13.66 9.75 -28.50
CA GLU A 45 -14.58 10.70 -27.86
C GLU A 45 -14.28 12.14 -28.30
N TRP A 46 -13.01 12.54 -28.41
CA TRP A 46 -12.64 13.85 -28.94
C TRP A 46 -13.22 14.10 -30.35
N GLN A 47 -13.09 13.13 -31.26
CA GLN A 47 -13.67 13.21 -32.60
C GLN A 47 -15.20 13.26 -32.59
N ALA A 48 -15.85 12.50 -31.70
CA ALA A 48 -17.31 12.52 -31.57
C ALA A 48 -17.83 13.89 -31.10
N TRP A 49 -17.09 14.57 -30.23
CA TRP A 49 -17.43 15.91 -29.76
C TRP A 49 -17.17 16.99 -30.81
N GLU A 50 -16.11 16.85 -31.62
CA GLU A 50 -15.83 17.72 -32.76
C GLU A 50 -16.95 17.63 -33.82
N LEU A 51 -17.43 16.41 -34.12
CA LEU A 51 -18.57 16.18 -35.02
C LEU A 51 -19.89 16.75 -34.50
N ARG A 52 -20.07 16.85 -33.17
CA ARG A 52 -21.25 17.46 -32.54
C ARG A 52 -21.21 18.99 -32.53
N GLY A 53 -20.05 19.60 -32.85
CA GLY A 53 -19.85 21.05 -32.77
C GLY A 53 -19.72 21.59 -31.35
N ASP A 54 -19.51 20.70 -30.36
CA ASP A 54 -19.29 21.06 -28.95
C ASP A 54 -17.87 21.60 -28.70
N ILE A 55 -16.95 21.37 -29.65
CA ILE A 55 -15.57 21.86 -29.65
C ILE A 55 -15.43 22.87 -30.79
N SER A 56 -15.19 24.14 -30.47
CA SER A 56 -14.86 25.17 -31.46
C SER A 56 -13.34 25.33 -31.54
N GLU A 57 -12.77 25.24 -32.73
CA GLU A 57 -11.35 25.50 -33.02
C GLU A 57 -10.36 24.55 -32.29
N GLY A 58 -10.78 23.32 -32.00
CA GLY A 58 -9.92 22.33 -31.32
C GLY A 58 -9.71 22.62 -29.83
N ILE A 59 -10.58 23.44 -29.23
CA ILE A 59 -10.53 23.84 -27.82
C ILE A 59 -11.75 23.27 -27.07
N LEU A 60 -11.51 22.45 -26.06
CA LEU A 60 -12.55 21.90 -25.19
C LEU A 60 -12.91 22.91 -24.08
N PRO A 61 -14.17 23.41 -24.00
CA PRO A 61 -14.57 24.36 -22.98
C PRO A 61 -14.44 23.80 -21.56
N LYS A 62 -13.96 24.62 -20.60
CA LYS A 62 -13.73 24.21 -19.20
C LYS A 62 -14.97 23.58 -18.55
N PHE A 63 -16.17 24.08 -18.84
CA PHE A 63 -17.43 23.58 -18.25
C PHE A 63 -17.77 22.14 -18.70
N ARG A 64 -17.22 21.70 -19.84
CA ARG A 64 -17.41 20.35 -20.37
C ARG A 64 -16.32 19.36 -20.00
N MET A 65 -15.18 19.84 -19.50
CA MET A 65 -14.04 18.98 -19.15
C MET A 65 -14.41 17.88 -18.14
N ARG A 66 -15.26 18.21 -17.16
CA ARG A 66 -15.75 17.23 -16.18
C ARG A 66 -16.53 16.10 -16.83
N GLU A 67 -17.43 16.41 -17.77
CA GLU A 67 -18.21 15.41 -18.49
C GLU A 67 -17.29 14.53 -19.36
N PHE A 68 -16.30 15.12 -20.01
CA PHE A 68 -15.32 14.40 -20.82
C PHE A 68 -14.50 13.41 -19.98
N LEU A 69 -13.96 13.83 -18.83
CA LEU A 69 -13.18 12.95 -17.96
C LEU A 69 -14.04 11.86 -17.29
N GLN A 70 -15.33 12.14 -17.05
CA GLN A 70 -16.28 11.13 -16.56
C GLN A 70 -16.57 10.05 -17.62
N GLN A 71 -16.67 10.41 -18.91
CA GLN A 71 -16.86 9.45 -20.01
C GLN A 71 -15.66 8.51 -20.19
N LEU A 72 -14.46 8.97 -19.81
CA LEU A 72 -13.25 8.14 -19.74
C LEU A 72 -13.19 7.21 -18.53
N HIS A 73 -14.26 7.13 -17.73
CA HIS A 73 -14.34 6.30 -16.53
C HIS A 73 -13.22 6.60 -15.51
N MET A 74 -12.70 7.83 -15.51
CA MET A 74 -11.73 8.26 -14.51
C MET A 74 -12.38 8.31 -13.14
N SER A 75 -11.61 8.04 -12.08
CA SER A 75 -12.14 8.16 -10.73
C SER A 75 -12.49 9.63 -10.44
N HIS A 76 -13.48 9.86 -9.57
CA HIS A 76 -13.86 11.21 -9.18
C HIS A 76 -12.67 12.00 -8.59
N GLU A 77 -11.75 11.32 -7.91
CA GLU A 77 -10.53 11.93 -7.35
C GLU A 77 -9.56 12.37 -8.45
N ASP A 78 -9.37 11.55 -9.49
CA ASP A 78 -8.51 11.89 -10.63
C ASP A 78 -9.10 13.03 -11.47
N ILE A 79 -10.43 13.08 -11.60
CA ILE A 79 -11.15 14.16 -12.28
C ILE A 79 -10.92 15.48 -11.55
N GLU A 80 -11.11 15.51 -10.23
CA GLU A 80 -10.90 16.73 -9.43
C GLU A 80 -9.42 17.15 -9.43
N ALA A 81 -8.48 16.20 -9.38
CA ALA A 81 -7.05 16.49 -9.48
C ALA A 81 -6.67 17.12 -10.83
N ALA A 82 -7.19 16.57 -11.94
CA ALA A 82 -6.98 17.12 -13.28
C ALA A 82 -7.64 18.50 -13.44
N MET A 83 -8.84 18.70 -12.88
CA MET A 83 -9.50 20.01 -12.84
C MET A 83 -8.67 21.04 -12.06
N LEU A 84 -8.15 20.67 -10.89
CA LEU A 84 -7.31 21.56 -10.06
C LEU A 84 -5.98 21.91 -10.74
N HIS A 85 -5.33 20.93 -11.37
CA HIS A 85 -4.07 21.14 -12.08
C HIS A 85 -4.26 22.08 -13.28
N HIS A 86 -5.39 22.00 -13.98
CA HIS A 86 -5.65 22.91 -15.09
C HIS A 86 -6.04 24.33 -14.63
N LEU A 87 -6.84 24.45 -13.57
CA LEU A 87 -7.20 25.74 -12.96
C LEU A 87 -5.97 26.52 -12.46
N THR A 88 -4.86 25.83 -12.19
CA THR A 88 -3.61 26.45 -11.72
C THR A 88 -2.64 26.82 -12.85
N LEU A 89 -2.82 26.30 -14.08
CA LEU A 89 -1.90 26.51 -15.20
C LEU A 89 -2.42 27.44 -16.31
N SER A 90 -3.73 27.69 -16.39
CA SER A 90 -4.34 28.51 -17.44
C SER A 90 -4.89 29.83 -16.88
N GLU A 91 -4.13 30.93 -17.03
CA GLU A 91 -4.60 32.30 -16.75
C GLU A 91 -5.57 32.82 -17.83
N THR A 92 -5.63 32.15 -18.98
CA THR A 92 -6.56 32.47 -20.06
C THR A 92 -7.78 31.54 -20.02
N ASP A 93 -8.96 32.09 -20.28
CA ASP A 93 -10.24 31.34 -20.34
C ASP A 93 -10.43 30.53 -21.64
N ALA A 94 -9.39 30.50 -22.48
CA ALA A 94 -9.31 29.57 -23.60
C ALA A 94 -9.17 28.16 -23.02
N GLY A 95 -10.10 27.27 -23.36
CA GLY A 95 -10.14 25.88 -22.87
C GLY A 95 -8.92 25.03 -23.27
N LEU A 96 -9.06 23.70 -23.18
CA LEU A 96 -7.94 22.79 -23.44
C LEU A 96 -7.76 22.47 -24.90
N THR A 97 -6.51 22.44 -25.36
CA THR A 97 -6.16 21.86 -26.66
C THR A 97 -6.19 20.34 -26.60
N LYS A 98 -6.39 19.69 -27.76
CA LYS A 98 -6.35 18.22 -27.89
C LYS A 98 -5.09 17.60 -27.26
N GLU A 99 -3.94 18.23 -27.47
CA GLU A 99 -2.65 17.77 -26.92
C GLU A 99 -2.61 17.82 -25.40
N GLN A 100 -3.21 18.84 -24.77
CA GLN A 100 -3.28 18.95 -23.32
C GLN A 100 -4.22 17.89 -22.71
N VAL A 101 -5.32 17.58 -23.38
CA VAL A 101 -6.24 16.52 -22.94
C VAL A 101 -5.58 15.14 -23.03
N LEU A 102 -4.85 14.86 -24.11
CA LEU A 102 -4.06 13.63 -24.25
C LEU A 102 -2.90 13.57 -23.25
N ALA A 103 -2.25 14.70 -22.95
CA ALA A 103 -1.20 14.79 -21.93
C ALA A 103 -1.75 14.52 -20.52
N LEU A 104 -2.93 15.05 -20.16
CA LEU A 104 -3.58 14.76 -18.87
C LEU A 104 -3.90 13.27 -18.70
N SER A 105 -4.27 12.58 -19.78
CA SER A 105 -4.47 11.13 -19.78
C SER A 105 -3.18 10.32 -19.58
N THR A 106 -1.99 10.93 -19.75
CA THR A 106 -0.68 10.25 -19.64
C THR A 106 0.16 10.70 -18.43
N MET A 107 -0.23 11.78 -17.72
CA MET A 107 0.51 12.35 -16.58
C MET A 107 0.38 11.56 -15.24
N SER A 108 0.47 10.23 -15.28
CA SER A 108 0.50 9.37 -14.08
C SER A 108 1.91 9.22 -13.46
N HIS A 109 2.98 9.67 -14.11
CA HIS A 109 4.34 9.42 -13.63
C HIS A 109 5.27 10.62 -13.72
N GLY A 110 5.61 11.21 -12.57
CA GLY A 110 6.76 12.11 -12.44
C GLY A 110 6.70 13.04 -11.22
N SER A 111 7.20 12.58 -10.07
CA SER A 111 7.49 13.45 -8.91
C SER A 111 8.94 13.96 -8.95
N PRO A 112 9.20 15.22 -8.56
CA PRO A 112 10.55 15.72 -8.31
C PRO A 112 11.00 15.42 -6.87
N ASP A 113 12.28 15.08 -6.75
CA ASP A 113 13.01 14.68 -5.54
C ASP A 113 12.94 15.73 -4.42
N LEU A 114 12.39 15.31 -3.27
CA LEU A 114 12.75 15.85 -1.97
C LEU A 114 13.81 14.94 -1.36
N THR A 115 15.01 15.49 -1.27
CA THR A 115 16.20 14.88 -0.65
C THR A 115 15.98 14.63 0.83
N GLY A 116 15.40 13.46 1.15
CA GLY A 116 15.49 12.82 2.45
C GLY A 116 16.85 12.13 2.65
N PRO A 117 17.28 11.92 3.90
CA PRO A 117 18.62 11.42 4.21
C PRO A 117 18.82 9.99 3.68
N SER A 118 19.84 9.83 2.83
CA SER A 118 20.56 8.61 2.46
C SER A 118 19.82 7.27 2.65
N SER A 119 19.21 6.82 1.56
CA SER A 119 18.51 5.56 1.32
C SER A 119 19.39 4.29 1.34
N SER A 120 20.45 4.24 2.14
CA SER A 120 21.44 3.14 2.12
C SER A 120 21.07 1.93 2.99
N GLN A 121 19.88 1.87 3.61
CA GLN A 121 19.52 0.81 4.57
C GLN A 121 18.45 -0.20 4.09
N SER A 122 18.03 -0.15 2.83
CA SER A 122 17.07 -1.12 2.28
C SER A 122 17.61 -2.55 2.14
N SER A 123 18.90 -2.78 2.39
CA SER A 123 19.59 -4.07 2.27
C SER A 123 19.59 -4.94 3.54
N LEU A 124 19.05 -4.48 4.67
CA LEU A 124 19.25 -5.16 5.97
C LEU A 124 18.37 -6.39 6.22
N PHE A 125 17.39 -6.69 5.36
CA PHE A 125 16.65 -7.94 5.45
C PHE A 125 17.37 -9.04 4.67
N SER A 126 18.34 -9.65 5.34
CA SER A 126 19.05 -10.84 4.91
C SER A 126 18.11 -11.86 4.27
N ARG A 127 18.33 -12.18 2.99
CA ARG A 127 17.69 -13.26 2.20
C ARG A 127 17.93 -14.68 2.76
N ALA A 128 18.59 -14.83 3.91
CA ALA A 128 19.11 -16.10 4.41
C ALA A 128 18.19 -17.00 5.27
N PRO A 129 17.11 -16.54 5.94
CA PRO A 129 16.42 -17.37 6.93
C PRO A 129 15.65 -18.56 6.33
N LEU A 130 14.91 -18.37 5.23
CA LEU A 130 14.23 -19.49 4.53
C LEU A 130 15.22 -20.54 4.01
N LYS A 131 16.46 -20.15 3.66
CA LYS A 131 17.52 -21.10 3.24
C LYS A 131 17.91 -22.06 4.36
N LYS A 132 17.95 -21.57 5.61
CA LYS A 132 18.38 -22.39 6.75
C LYS A 132 17.36 -23.47 7.10
N VAL A 133 16.06 -23.17 6.98
CA VAL A 133 14.96 -24.11 7.27
C VAL A 133 14.97 -25.25 6.25
N LEU A 134 15.02 -24.91 4.95
CA LEU A 134 15.05 -25.89 3.86
C LEU A 134 16.33 -26.75 3.86
N SER A 135 17.46 -26.21 4.35
CA SER A 135 18.72 -26.96 4.42
C SER A 135 18.83 -27.89 5.63
N LYS A 136 18.17 -27.55 6.76
CA LYS A 136 18.22 -28.34 8.00
C LYS A 136 17.29 -29.54 7.93
N ASN A 137 16.15 -29.42 7.25
CA ASN A 137 15.23 -30.51 6.98
C ASN A 137 15.63 -31.21 5.67
N ARG A 138 16.80 -31.85 5.69
CA ARG A 138 17.22 -32.73 4.60
C ARG A 138 16.19 -33.88 4.49
N PRO A 139 15.65 -34.15 3.30
CA PRO A 139 14.69 -35.23 3.11
C PRO A 139 15.32 -36.59 3.39
N TYR A 140 14.52 -37.46 4.02
CA TYR A 140 14.77 -38.85 4.39
C TYR A 140 15.37 -39.71 3.25
N LEU A 141 15.07 -39.39 1.98
CA LEU A 141 15.60 -40.10 0.81
C LEU A 141 17.08 -39.79 0.51
N GLY A 142 17.61 -38.68 1.02
CA GLY A 142 19.02 -38.30 0.85
C GLY A 142 19.98 -38.98 1.83
N THR A 143 19.48 -39.50 2.95
CA THR A 143 20.28 -40.27 3.92
C THR A 143 20.10 -41.78 3.75
N GLY A 144 19.23 -42.22 2.84
CA GLY A 144 18.99 -43.64 2.54
C GLY A 144 18.44 -44.45 3.72
N HIS A 145 18.07 -43.80 4.82
CA HIS A 145 17.67 -44.47 6.05
C HIS A 145 16.18 -44.22 6.28
N LEU A 146 15.36 -44.88 5.45
CA LEU A 146 14.09 -45.39 5.94
C LEU A 146 14.48 -46.24 7.15
N VAL A 147 14.26 -45.72 8.36
CA VAL A 147 14.53 -46.44 9.60
C VAL A 147 13.54 -47.60 9.61
N TYR A 148 13.92 -48.68 8.96
CA TYR A 148 13.35 -49.96 9.29
C TYR A 148 13.69 -50.18 10.75
N ASP A 149 12.68 -50.46 11.56
CA ASP A 149 12.96 -51.01 12.86
C ASP A 149 13.70 -52.33 12.61
N ASP A 150 15.00 -52.35 12.91
CA ASP A 150 15.84 -53.54 12.76
C ASP A 150 15.21 -54.75 13.47
N THR A 151 14.48 -54.48 14.55
CA THR A 151 13.69 -55.47 15.29
C THR A 151 12.55 -56.07 14.45
N VAL A 152 11.85 -55.26 13.65
CA VAL A 152 10.77 -55.70 12.74
C VAL A 152 11.35 -56.49 11.58
N LEU A 153 12.48 -56.07 11.01
CA LEU A 153 13.18 -56.82 9.97
C LEU A 153 13.69 -58.17 10.47
N ASP A 154 14.30 -58.21 11.65
CA ASP A 154 14.77 -59.45 12.27
C ASP A 154 13.59 -60.39 12.58
N TYR A 155 12.44 -59.85 12.99
CA TYR A 155 11.24 -60.63 13.20
C TYR A 155 10.66 -61.20 11.89
N ILE A 156 10.66 -60.41 10.81
CA ILE A 156 10.28 -60.87 9.46
C ILE A 156 11.20 -62.02 9.02
N ARG A 157 12.53 -61.88 9.16
CA ARG A 157 13.49 -62.95 8.82
C ARG A 157 13.23 -64.23 9.62
N LYS A 158 13.03 -64.12 10.93
CA LYS A 158 12.70 -65.26 11.81
C LYS A 158 11.40 -65.97 11.39
N LEU A 159 10.37 -65.20 11.02
CA LEU A 159 9.10 -65.76 10.53
C LEU A 159 9.24 -66.43 9.16
N GLU A 160 10.07 -65.89 8.26
CA GLU A 160 10.38 -66.51 6.97
C GLU A 160 11.15 -67.82 7.12
N GLU A 161 12.12 -67.88 8.04
CA GLU A 161 12.81 -69.12 8.41
C GLU A 161 11.87 -70.15 9.03
N HIS A 162 11.00 -69.72 9.93
CA HIS A 162 9.99 -70.59 10.55
C HIS A 162 9.02 -71.15 9.50
N ARG A 163 8.55 -70.32 8.57
CA ARG A 163 7.69 -70.75 7.46
C ARG A 163 8.36 -71.85 6.63
N LYS A 164 9.64 -71.65 6.24
CA LYS A 164 10.43 -72.65 5.49
C LYS A 164 10.62 -73.95 6.26
N LYS A 165 10.85 -73.88 7.59
CA LYS A 165 10.94 -75.07 8.45
C LYS A 165 9.63 -75.85 8.48
N CYS A 166 8.49 -75.19 8.69
CA CYS A 166 7.17 -75.83 8.67
C CYS A 166 6.83 -76.43 7.29
N GLU A 167 7.24 -75.79 6.18
CA GLU A 167 7.09 -76.31 4.82
C GLU A 167 7.88 -77.61 4.63
N ASN A 168 9.13 -77.66 5.09
CA ASN A 168 9.99 -78.85 5.02
C ASN A 168 9.44 -80.02 5.87
N GLU A 169 8.89 -79.71 7.05
CA GLU A 169 8.28 -80.69 7.97
C GLU A 169 6.87 -81.13 7.55
N ARG A 170 6.32 -80.60 6.45
CA ARG A 170 4.95 -80.83 5.96
C ARG A 170 3.84 -80.37 6.93
N ARG A 171 4.15 -79.43 7.82
CA ARG A 171 3.18 -78.76 8.73
C ARG A 171 2.54 -77.55 8.04
N TYR A 172 1.76 -77.81 7.00
CA TYR A 172 1.11 -76.78 6.19
C TYR A 172 0.18 -75.79 6.91
N PRO A 173 -0.62 -76.16 7.94
CA PRO A 173 -1.48 -75.18 8.61
C PRO A 173 -0.67 -74.09 9.33
N GLU A 174 0.50 -74.44 9.88
CA GLU A 174 1.39 -73.50 10.56
C GLU A 174 2.17 -72.64 9.58
N ALA A 175 2.63 -73.23 8.47
CA ALA A 175 3.21 -72.46 7.37
C ALA A 175 2.23 -71.41 6.83
N LYS A 176 0.94 -71.76 6.69
CA LYS A 176 -0.12 -70.82 6.28
C LYS A 176 -0.34 -69.72 7.32
N ALA A 177 -0.30 -70.03 8.61
CA ALA A 177 -0.41 -69.04 9.67
C ALA A 177 0.79 -68.06 9.68
N ALA A 178 2.01 -68.58 9.53
CA ALA A 178 3.23 -67.76 9.42
C ALA A 178 3.22 -66.88 8.16
N ALA A 179 2.74 -67.40 7.03
CA ALA A 179 2.59 -66.64 5.79
C ALA A 179 1.60 -65.47 5.92
N ARG A 180 0.46 -65.69 6.60
CA ARG A 180 -0.51 -64.62 6.90
C ARG A 180 0.11 -63.54 7.77
N ARG A 181 0.78 -63.93 8.86
CA ARG A 181 1.44 -62.98 9.77
C ARG A 181 2.54 -62.18 9.08
N LEU A 182 3.28 -62.79 8.15
CA LEU A 182 4.25 -62.09 7.30
C LEU A 182 3.59 -61.05 6.40
N ALA A 183 2.45 -61.37 5.79
CA ALA A 183 1.69 -60.42 4.98
C ALA A 183 1.21 -59.25 5.82
N ASP A 184 0.63 -59.52 7.00
CA ASP A 184 0.12 -58.49 7.92
C ASP A 184 1.24 -57.56 8.43
N LEU A 185 2.42 -58.10 8.75
CA LEU A 185 3.57 -57.29 9.17
C LEU A 185 4.11 -56.43 8.03
N LYS A 186 4.16 -56.97 6.81
CA LYS A 186 4.61 -56.22 5.63
C LYS A 186 3.65 -55.08 5.32
N THR A 187 2.33 -55.32 5.34
CA THR A 187 1.33 -54.26 5.12
C THR A 187 1.38 -53.20 6.22
N ALA A 188 1.50 -53.60 7.48
CA ALA A 188 1.63 -52.67 8.60
C ALA A 188 2.90 -51.80 8.49
N GLN A 189 4.02 -52.38 8.05
CA GLN A 189 5.26 -51.62 7.83
C GLN A 189 5.12 -50.61 6.69
N VAL A 190 4.50 -50.99 5.58
CA VAL A 190 4.23 -50.07 4.47
C VAL A 190 3.38 -48.89 4.92
N GLU A 191 2.31 -49.17 5.68
CA GLU A 191 1.41 -48.14 6.16
C GLU A 191 2.12 -47.18 7.14
N ARG A 192 2.95 -47.72 8.04
CA ARG A 192 3.78 -46.90 8.93
C ARG A 192 4.72 -45.98 8.16
N MET A 193 5.38 -46.47 7.11
CA MET A 193 6.27 -45.65 6.28
C MET A 193 5.52 -44.50 5.59
N ARG A 194 4.30 -44.74 5.12
CA ARG A 194 3.44 -43.69 4.55
C ARG A 194 3.08 -42.64 5.60
N GLN A 195 2.69 -43.07 6.80
CA GLN A 195 2.33 -42.17 7.89
C GLN A 195 3.52 -41.32 8.35
N GLU A 196 4.70 -41.91 8.49
CA GLU A 196 5.92 -41.19 8.84
C GLU A 196 6.29 -40.14 7.78
N LEU A 197 6.18 -40.48 6.49
CA LEU A 197 6.41 -39.53 5.41
C LEU A 197 5.45 -38.34 5.51
N VAL A 198 4.14 -38.59 5.63
CA VAL A 198 3.13 -37.52 5.76
C VAL A 198 3.38 -36.66 7.01
N ALA A 199 3.74 -37.28 8.13
CA ALA A 199 4.05 -36.55 9.37
C ALA A 199 5.26 -35.63 9.22
N VAL A 200 6.30 -36.06 8.50
CA VAL A 200 7.47 -35.22 8.19
C VAL A 200 7.09 -34.07 7.26
N GLN A 201 6.37 -34.36 6.17
CA GLN A 201 5.92 -33.33 5.22
C GLN A 201 5.06 -32.26 5.90
N THR A 202 4.17 -32.68 6.80
CA THR A 202 3.33 -31.78 7.62
C THR A 202 4.19 -30.90 8.53
N ARG A 203 5.21 -31.48 9.18
CA ARG A 203 6.14 -30.73 10.04
C ARG A 203 6.94 -29.70 9.24
N GLU A 204 7.41 -30.06 8.05
CA GLU A 204 8.17 -29.14 7.19
C GLU A 204 7.32 -27.94 6.76
N LEU A 205 6.07 -28.15 6.34
CA LEU A 205 5.15 -27.07 6.01
C LEU A 205 4.87 -26.17 7.23
N ALA A 206 4.62 -26.77 8.39
CA ALA A 206 4.41 -26.03 9.63
C ALA A 206 5.63 -25.18 10.03
N GLU A 207 6.85 -25.69 9.83
CA GLU A 207 8.07 -24.94 10.12
C GLU A 207 8.27 -23.76 9.17
N ILE A 208 8.01 -23.94 7.87
CA ILE A 208 8.08 -22.84 6.89
C ILE A 208 7.04 -21.77 7.22
N GLN A 209 5.82 -22.16 7.57
CA GLN A 209 4.78 -21.24 7.99
C GLN A 209 5.21 -20.45 9.23
N ARG A 210 5.70 -21.12 10.28
CA ARG A 210 6.19 -20.45 11.50
C ARG A 210 7.27 -19.42 11.19
N VAL A 211 8.24 -19.78 10.35
CA VAL A 211 9.33 -18.87 9.96
C VAL A 211 8.82 -17.68 9.17
N TYR A 212 7.87 -17.90 8.25
CA TYR A 212 7.21 -16.83 7.52
C TYR A 212 6.46 -15.87 8.45
N GLU A 213 5.73 -16.38 9.43
CA GLU A 213 4.99 -15.58 10.42
C GLU A 213 5.95 -14.74 11.29
N GLU A 214 7.01 -15.35 11.83
CA GLU A 214 8.02 -14.66 12.64
C GLU A 214 8.69 -13.51 11.87
N GLU A 215 9.09 -13.76 10.64
CA GLU A 215 9.70 -12.73 9.82
C GLU A 215 8.68 -11.67 9.38
N SER A 216 7.42 -12.02 9.16
CA SER A 216 6.35 -11.06 8.83
C SER A 216 6.07 -10.15 10.03
N ASN A 217 6.09 -10.69 11.25
CA ASN A 217 5.99 -9.90 12.47
C ASN A 217 7.16 -8.93 12.63
N LYS A 218 8.40 -9.38 12.38
CA LYS A 218 9.59 -8.51 12.39
C LYS A 218 9.49 -7.40 11.32
N PHE A 219 9.06 -7.75 10.11
CA PHE A 219 8.84 -6.80 9.04
C PHE A 219 7.79 -5.74 9.42
N ASN A 220 6.66 -6.17 9.97
CA ASN A 220 5.57 -5.29 10.40
C ASN A 220 6.05 -4.34 11.51
N ALA A 221 6.80 -4.83 12.49
CA ALA A 221 7.35 -4.01 13.56
C ALA A 221 8.30 -2.92 13.03
N VAL A 222 9.18 -3.26 12.09
CA VAL A 222 10.10 -2.28 11.48
C VAL A 222 9.34 -1.24 10.67
N TRP A 223 8.33 -1.64 9.89
CA TRP A 223 7.52 -0.68 9.13
C TRP A 223 6.66 0.20 10.01
N ALA A 224 6.08 -0.34 11.08
CA ALA A 224 5.36 0.46 12.07
C ALA A 224 6.27 1.53 12.69
N GLY A 225 7.50 1.17 13.04
CA GLY A 225 8.51 2.12 13.49
C GLY A 225 8.80 3.21 12.46
N ARG A 226 9.07 2.84 11.20
CA ARG A 226 9.36 3.81 10.13
C ARG A 226 8.22 4.78 9.86
N ILE A 227 6.97 4.31 9.89
CA ILE A 227 5.80 5.16 9.70
C ILE A 227 5.64 6.10 10.91
N ALA A 228 5.82 5.59 12.12
CA ALA A 228 5.76 6.41 13.34
C ALA A 228 6.86 7.50 13.36
N ASP A 229 8.09 7.16 12.96
CA ASP A 229 9.20 8.11 12.87
C ASP A 229 8.92 9.20 11.82
N TYR A 230 8.33 8.82 10.68
CA TYR A 230 7.92 9.78 9.65
C TYR A 230 6.79 10.70 10.15
N ASP A 231 5.77 10.14 10.80
CA ASP A 231 4.64 10.91 11.35
C ASP A 231 5.13 11.89 12.43
N ALA A 232 6.06 11.46 13.30
CA ALA A 232 6.69 12.32 14.29
C ALA A 232 7.52 13.45 13.65
N ALA A 233 8.30 13.15 12.61
CA ALA A 233 9.07 14.15 11.88
C ALA A 233 8.16 15.16 11.16
N ALA A 234 7.07 14.70 10.54
CA ALA A 234 6.09 15.56 9.89
C ALA A 234 5.38 16.48 10.91
N ALA A 235 5.01 15.95 12.07
CA ALA A 235 4.42 16.74 13.16
C ALA A 235 5.38 17.81 13.69
N SER A 236 6.64 17.44 13.95
CA SER A 236 7.67 18.40 14.36
C SER A 236 7.91 19.49 13.31
N ALA A 237 7.91 19.13 12.01
CA ALA A 237 8.05 20.11 10.94
C ALA A 237 6.86 21.10 10.89
N ALA A 238 5.64 20.62 11.15
CA ALA A 238 4.46 21.48 11.23
C ALA A 238 4.52 22.42 12.45
N GLU A 239 4.97 21.92 13.61
CA GLU A 239 5.14 22.73 14.82
C GLU A 239 6.23 23.80 14.67
N ASN A 240 7.36 23.46 14.04
CA ASN A 240 8.41 24.42 13.71
C ASN A 240 7.90 25.52 12.77
N LEU A 241 7.13 25.16 11.74
CA LEU A 241 6.54 26.14 10.83
C LEU A 241 5.55 27.06 11.56
N ARG A 242 4.75 26.51 12.46
CA ARG A 242 3.85 27.30 13.31
C ARG A 242 4.62 28.30 14.18
N HIS A 243 5.71 27.88 14.82
CA HIS A 243 6.55 28.80 15.59
C HIS A 243 7.13 29.94 14.75
N VAL A 244 7.57 29.65 13.51
CA VAL A 244 8.03 30.67 12.57
C VAL A 244 6.89 31.64 12.21
N HIS A 245 5.69 31.14 11.96
CA HIS A 245 4.51 31.96 11.67
C HIS A 245 4.15 32.89 12.83
N GLU A 246 4.17 32.39 14.07
CA GLU A 246 3.93 33.17 15.29
C GLU A 246 4.96 34.30 15.45
N GLN A 247 6.25 34.01 15.22
CA GLN A 247 7.30 35.01 15.26
C GLN A 247 7.14 36.09 14.19
N GLN A 248 6.79 35.70 12.95
CA GLN A 248 6.53 36.64 11.86
C GLN A 248 5.34 37.56 12.15
N ALA A 249 4.26 37.01 12.74
CA ALA A 249 3.09 37.79 13.12
C ALA A 249 3.44 38.82 14.21
N LEU A 250 4.22 38.42 15.21
CA LEU A 250 4.71 39.32 16.26
C LEU A 250 5.61 40.43 15.71
N GLN A 251 6.54 40.10 14.82
CA GLN A 251 7.43 41.07 14.17
C GLN A 251 6.62 42.09 13.36
N LEU A 252 5.67 41.63 12.54
CA LEU A 252 4.83 42.53 11.75
C LEU A 252 3.98 43.43 12.66
N GLN A 253 3.44 42.89 13.76
CA GLN A 253 2.69 43.68 14.73
C GLN A 253 3.57 44.77 15.35
N GLN A 254 4.80 44.45 15.76
CA GLN A 254 5.75 45.42 16.30
C GLN A 254 6.09 46.51 15.29
N GLU A 255 6.40 46.15 14.04
CA GLU A 255 6.68 47.11 12.97
C GLU A 255 5.52 48.08 12.71
N LEU A 256 4.28 47.57 12.77
CA LEU A 256 3.08 48.39 12.58
C LEU A 256 2.85 49.33 13.77
N THR A 257 3.12 48.90 15.00
CA THR A 257 3.00 49.77 16.19
C THR A 257 4.08 50.86 16.27
N GLN A 258 5.28 50.61 15.74
CA GLN A 258 6.37 51.60 15.73
C GLN A 258 6.13 52.74 14.72
N LYS A 259 5.40 52.47 13.64
CA LYS A 259 5.09 53.47 12.60
C LYS A 259 3.99 54.42 13.11
N ARG A 260 4.40 55.57 13.66
CA ARG A 260 3.47 56.64 14.03
C ARG A 260 2.83 57.27 12.79
N VAL A 261 1.50 57.39 12.82
CA VAL A 261 0.73 58.02 11.76
C VAL A 261 0.62 59.51 12.07
N LEU A 262 1.44 60.30 11.39
CA LEU A 262 1.32 61.75 11.40
C LEU A 262 0.60 62.16 10.11
N PRO A 263 -0.63 62.69 10.16
CA PRO A 263 -1.32 63.16 8.97
C PRO A 263 -0.52 64.31 8.35
N ARG A 264 -0.40 64.31 7.02
CA ARG A 264 0.09 65.49 6.32
C ARG A 264 -0.96 66.59 6.45
N PRO A 265 -0.60 67.79 6.93
CA PRO A 265 -1.56 68.89 7.05
C PRO A 265 -2.22 69.16 5.70
N THR A 266 -3.55 69.17 5.67
CA THR A 266 -4.27 69.48 4.42
C THR A 266 -4.10 70.94 4.05
N ARG A 267 -4.32 71.24 2.77
CA ARG A 267 -4.28 72.61 2.24
C ARG A 267 -5.21 73.55 3.02
N GLU A 268 -6.41 73.09 3.36
CA GLU A 268 -7.41 73.88 4.10
C GLU A 268 -6.95 74.22 5.52
N PHE A 269 -6.29 73.30 6.20
CA PHE A 269 -5.69 73.57 7.52
C PHE A 269 -4.59 74.65 7.42
N LEU A 270 -3.71 74.54 6.42
CA LEU A 270 -2.64 75.52 6.19
C LEU A 270 -3.20 76.89 5.80
N GLU A 271 -4.28 76.94 5.02
CA GLU A 271 -5.00 78.16 4.68
C GLU A 271 -5.66 78.79 5.91
N GLY A 272 -6.32 77.99 6.76
CA GLY A 272 -6.88 78.44 8.02
C GLY A 272 -5.82 79.04 8.97
N LYS A 273 -4.63 78.43 9.06
CA LYS A 273 -3.50 78.97 9.84
C LYS A 273 -2.98 80.30 9.29
N LYS A 274 -2.91 80.47 7.97
CA LYS A 274 -2.54 81.76 7.35
C LYS A 274 -3.58 82.85 7.66
N ILE A 275 -4.86 82.51 7.63
CA ILE A 275 -5.95 83.44 8.00
C ILE A 275 -5.84 83.80 9.49
N GLU A 276 -5.61 82.83 10.37
CA GLU A 276 -5.37 83.05 11.80
C GLU A 276 -4.21 84.03 12.03
N GLU A 277 -3.04 83.79 11.42
CA GLU A 277 -1.88 84.69 11.49
C GLU A 277 -2.19 86.11 10.99
N SER A 278 -2.97 86.23 9.91
CA SER A 278 -3.38 87.52 9.38
C SER A 278 -4.27 88.30 10.37
N LEU A 279 -5.21 87.62 11.04
CA LEU A 279 -6.14 88.20 12.00
C LEU A 279 -5.42 88.63 13.30
N VAL A 280 -4.39 87.89 13.70
CA VAL A 280 -3.51 88.29 14.82
C VAL A 280 -2.72 89.55 14.45
N LYS A 281 -2.19 89.65 13.23
CA LYS A 281 -1.46 90.84 12.74
C LYS A 281 -2.35 92.09 12.70
N THR A 282 -3.63 91.94 12.33
CA THR A 282 -4.61 93.05 12.34
C THR A 282 -5.22 93.33 13.72
N LYS A 283 -4.81 92.59 14.76
CA LYS A 283 -5.29 92.69 16.16
C LYS A 283 -6.76 92.33 16.37
N GLU A 284 -7.36 91.55 15.47
CA GLU A 284 -8.74 91.05 15.59
C GLU A 284 -8.80 89.73 16.40
N TYR A 285 -8.41 89.78 17.68
CA TYR A 285 -8.21 88.58 18.50
C TYR A 285 -9.46 87.69 18.65
N ALA A 286 -10.65 88.28 18.74
CA ALA A 286 -11.89 87.52 18.88
C ALA A 286 -12.20 86.65 17.65
N ARG A 287 -11.84 87.13 16.45
CA ARG A 287 -12.01 86.38 15.20
C ARG A 287 -10.88 85.37 15.02
N ALA A 288 -9.65 85.73 15.38
CA ALA A 288 -8.51 84.81 15.38
C ALA A 288 -8.79 83.57 16.27
N ALA A 289 -9.31 83.77 17.49
CA ALA A 289 -9.64 82.68 18.40
C ALA A 289 -10.71 81.72 17.84
N LYS A 290 -11.72 82.25 17.13
CA LYS A 290 -12.72 81.42 16.44
C LYS A 290 -12.11 80.65 15.28
N MET A 291 -11.24 81.28 14.49
CA MET A 291 -10.53 80.62 13.40
C MET A 291 -9.62 79.50 13.92
N GLN A 292 -8.89 79.76 15.01
CA GLN A 292 -8.07 78.77 15.69
C GLN A 292 -8.89 77.53 16.09
N GLN A 293 -10.03 77.72 16.75
CA GLN A 293 -10.93 76.61 17.13
C GLN A 293 -11.37 75.78 15.92
N VAL A 294 -11.75 76.42 14.82
CA VAL A 294 -12.14 75.72 13.59
C VAL A 294 -10.96 74.95 13.00
N THR A 295 -9.77 75.55 12.93
CA THR A 295 -8.57 74.88 12.40
C THR A 295 -8.13 73.70 13.26
N ASP A 296 -8.22 73.82 14.58
CA ASP A 296 -7.85 72.75 15.52
C ASP A 296 -8.86 71.59 15.42
N GLN A 297 -10.17 71.88 15.28
CA GLN A 297 -11.19 70.86 15.02
C GLN A 297 -10.97 70.13 13.69
N MET A 298 -10.64 70.87 12.61
CA MET A 298 -10.32 70.26 11.32
C MET A 298 -9.09 69.36 11.39
N PHE A 299 -8.06 69.77 12.14
CA PHE A 299 -6.86 68.96 12.33
C PHE A 299 -7.15 67.70 13.14
N LEU A 300 -7.95 67.78 14.20
CA LEU A 300 -8.38 66.61 14.98
C LEU A 300 -9.15 65.62 14.12
N ALA A 301 -10.11 66.08 13.31
CA ALA A 301 -10.85 65.22 12.39
C ALA A 301 -9.93 64.54 11.35
N GLN A 302 -8.91 65.25 10.85
CA GLN A 302 -7.91 64.67 9.95
C GLN A 302 -7.02 63.64 10.64
N LEU A 303 -6.62 63.91 11.89
CA LEU A 303 -5.85 62.98 12.71
C LEU A 303 -6.65 61.70 12.95
N GLU A 304 -7.93 61.80 13.31
CA GLU A 304 -8.83 60.66 13.46
C GLU A 304 -8.95 59.86 12.16
N GLN A 305 -9.22 60.52 11.03
CA GLN A 305 -9.29 59.83 9.74
C GLN A 305 -7.98 59.12 9.37
N ALA A 306 -6.84 59.76 9.61
CA ALA A 306 -5.54 59.15 9.35
C ALA A 306 -5.29 57.94 10.25
N THR A 307 -5.64 58.01 11.54
CA THR A 307 -5.55 56.86 12.45
C THR A 307 -6.45 55.71 12.00
N MET A 308 -7.70 55.99 11.61
CA MET A 308 -8.64 54.99 11.10
C MET A 308 -8.13 54.34 9.81
N ALA A 309 -7.61 55.13 8.87
CA ALA A 309 -7.03 54.60 7.63
C ALA A 309 -5.83 53.69 7.89
N ALA A 310 -4.96 54.08 8.84
CA ALA A 310 -3.81 53.28 9.21
C ALA A 310 -4.19 51.98 9.92
N GLU A 311 -5.21 52.00 10.78
CA GLU A 311 -5.75 50.79 11.41
C GLU A 311 -6.31 49.82 10.36
N VAL A 312 -7.05 50.32 9.37
CA VAL A 312 -7.57 49.51 8.26
C VAL A 312 -6.43 48.90 7.46
N GLU A 313 -5.39 49.68 7.14
CA GLU A 313 -4.20 49.19 6.44
C GLU A 313 -3.47 48.11 7.25
N GLN A 314 -3.30 48.31 8.56
CA GLN A 314 -2.71 47.34 9.47
C GLN A 314 -3.52 46.04 9.48
N ARG A 315 -4.85 46.11 9.61
CA ARG A 315 -5.73 44.93 9.58
C ARG A 315 -5.62 44.17 8.27
N LEU A 316 -5.56 44.88 7.14
CA LEU A 316 -5.43 44.26 5.83
C LEU A 316 -4.06 43.57 5.64
N LYS A 317 -2.98 44.17 6.16
CA LYS A 317 -1.65 43.53 6.17
C LYS A 317 -1.61 42.27 7.04
N MET A 318 -2.17 42.33 8.25
CA MET A 318 -2.26 41.17 9.14
C MET A 318 -3.11 40.05 8.53
N SER A 319 -4.27 40.39 7.96
CA SER A 319 -5.15 39.42 7.29
C SER A 319 -4.45 38.71 6.12
N LYS A 320 -3.72 39.45 5.29
CA LYS A 320 -2.90 38.88 4.21
C LYS A 320 -1.83 37.93 4.73
N LEU A 321 -1.12 38.30 5.80
CA LEU A 321 -0.11 37.44 6.41
C LEU A 321 -0.75 36.14 6.92
N VAL A 322 -1.84 36.23 7.68
CA VAL A 322 -2.54 35.05 8.24
C VAL A 322 -3.05 34.14 7.13
N SER A 323 -3.63 34.70 6.06
CA SER A 323 -4.09 33.92 4.91
C SER A 323 -2.94 33.16 4.23
N LYS A 324 -1.78 33.82 4.04
CA LYS A 324 -0.57 33.18 3.51
C LYS A 324 -0.06 32.05 4.42
N GLN A 325 0.00 32.30 5.73
CA GLN A 325 0.42 31.32 6.72
C GLN A 325 -0.51 30.10 6.73
N GLY A 326 -1.83 30.31 6.60
CA GLY A 326 -2.82 29.25 6.48
C GLY A 326 -2.55 28.32 5.29
N LEU A 327 -2.31 28.89 4.10
CA LEU A 327 -1.98 28.12 2.89
C LEU A 327 -0.66 27.35 3.03
N GLU A 328 0.37 27.97 3.60
CA GLU A 328 1.66 27.30 3.85
C GLU A 328 1.51 26.13 4.82
N MET A 329 0.70 26.30 5.87
CA MET A 329 0.43 25.25 6.85
C MET A 329 -0.37 24.10 6.24
N GLU A 330 -1.43 24.41 5.49
CA GLU A 330 -2.21 23.41 4.77
C GLU A 330 -1.33 22.62 3.79
N ALA A 331 -0.50 23.30 3.00
CA ALA A 331 0.43 22.65 2.09
C ALA A 331 1.42 21.72 2.83
N GLN A 332 1.90 22.12 4.00
CA GLN A 332 2.80 21.29 4.82
C GLN A 332 2.10 20.03 5.35
N LEU A 333 0.85 20.16 5.83
CA LEU A 333 0.06 19.01 6.28
C LEU A 333 -0.27 18.06 5.13
N CYS A 334 -0.67 18.58 3.97
CA CYS A 334 -0.92 17.79 2.77
C CYS A 334 0.32 17.03 2.30
N ARG A 335 1.51 17.65 2.34
CA ARG A 335 2.79 16.95 2.08
C ARG A 335 3.02 15.81 3.06
N GLY A 336 2.76 16.04 4.35
CA GLY A 336 2.83 15.01 5.39
C GLY A 336 1.94 13.80 5.07
N VAL A 337 0.66 14.04 4.79
CA VAL A 337 -0.32 12.99 4.47
C VAL A 337 0.07 12.22 3.19
N ARG A 338 0.49 12.92 2.13
CA ARG A 338 0.92 12.28 0.88
C ARG A 338 2.13 11.38 1.09
N GLY A 339 3.16 11.87 1.78
CA GLY A 339 4.35 11.03 2.05
C GLY A 339 4.04 9.84 2.95
N ARG A 340 3.09 9.96 3.88
CA ARG A 340 2.59 8.81 4.65
C ARG A 340 1.90 7.78 3.76
N HIS A 341 1.07 8.23 2.82
CA HIS A 341 0.41 7.35 1.85
C HIS A 341 1.43 6.63 0.95
N GLU A 342 2.46 7.33 0.47
CA GLU A 342 3.54 6.72 -0.31
C GLU A 342 4.31 5.65 0.48
N MET A 343 4.56 5.86 1.77
CA MET A 343 5.20 4.87 2.64
C MET A 343 4.33 3.62 2.82
N GLU A 344 3.01 3.81 2.95
CA GLU A 344 2.05 2.72 3.05
C GLU A 344 1.98 1.91 1.74
N LEU A 345 2.01 2.57 0.59
CA LEU A 345 2.07 1.91 -0.71
C LEU A 345 3.35 1.08 -0.88
N LYS A 346 4.50 1.61 -0.42
CA LYS A 346 5.77 0.86 -0.38
C LYS A 346 5.69 -0.35 0.56
N ARG A 347 5.02 -0.22 1.72
CA ARG A 347 4.79 -1.33 2.66
C ARG A 347 3.94 -2.44 2.02
N MET A 348 2.86 -2.06 1.33
CA MET A 348 1.96 -3.00 0.64
C MET A 348 2.71 -3.77 -0.45
N THR A 349 3.40 -3.08 -1.35
CA THR A 349 4.15 -3.72 -2.46
C THR A 349 5.23 -4.69 -1.97
N GLU A 350 5.96 -4.36 -0.89
CA GLU A 350 6.95 -5.28 -0.32
C GLU A 350 6.29 -6.47 0.41
N THR A 351 5.12 -6.26 1.02
CA THR A 351 4.30 -7.33 1.61
C THR A 351 3.85 -8.33 0.54
N ASP A 352 3.41 -7.84 -0.62
CA ASP A 352 3.01 -8.69 -1.75
C ASP A 352 4.18 -9.52 -2.27
N ARG A 353 5.34 -8.89 -2.47
CA ARG A 353 6.57 -9.59 -2.88
C ARG A 353 6.96 -10.68 -1.89
N ARG A 354 6.89 -10.40 -0.60
CA ARG A 354 7.16 -11.36 0.49
C ARG A 354 6.18 -12.53 0.47
N THR A 355 4.88 -12.23 0.31
CA THR A 355 3.82 -13.23 0.21
C THR A 355 4.03 -14.12 -1.01
N GLN A 356 4.40 -13.54 -2.15
CA GLN A 356 4.68 -14.31 -3.37
C GLN A 356 5.90 -15.22 -3.20
N ARG A 357 6.98 -14.74 -2.56
CA ARG A 357 8.14 -15.58 -2.23
C ARG A 357 7.74 -16.78 -1.36
N TYR A 358 6.92 -16.57 -0.34
CA TYR A 358 6.39 -17.65 0.49
C TYR A 358 5.57 -18.66 -0.32
N ARG A 359 4.63 -18.20 -1.15
CA ARG A 359 3.82 -19.07 -2.03
C ARG A 359 4.69 -19.91 -2.96
N ASN A 360 5.73 -19.32 -3.55
CA ASN A 360 6.65 -20.05 -4.42
C ASN A 360 7.38 -21.16 -3.65
N VAL A 361 7.91 -20.85 -2.46
CA VAL A 361 8.59 -21.84 -1.60
C VAL A 361 7.66 -22.98 -1.19
N VAL A 362 6.43 -22.67 -0.80
CA VAL A 362 5.42 -23.69 -0.44
C VAL A 362 5.10 -24.58 -1.64
N SER A 363 4.82 -23.98 -2.81
CA SER A 363 4.51 -24.72 -4.05
C SER A 363 5.65 -25.65 -4.48
N GLU A 364 6.90 -25.17 -4.37
CA GLU A 364 8.09 -25.98 -4.64
C GLU A 364 8.23 -27.14 -3.65
N LEU A 365 8.03 -26.89 -2.35
CA LEU A 365 8.09 -27.94 -1.33
C LEU A 365 6.99 -28.99 -1.55
N GLU A 366 5.76 -28.58 -1.84
CA GLU A 366 4.68 -29.51 -2.15
C GLU A 366 4.97 -30.34 -3.41
N SER A 367 5.60 -29.74 -4.41
CA SER A 367 6.06 -30.46 -5.61
C SER A 367 7.10 -31.53 -5.26
N LEU A 368 8.02 -31.20 -4.35
CA LEU A 368 8.99 -32.13 -3.82
C LEU A 368 8.34 -33.25 -3.00
N HIS A 369 7.36 -32.92 -2.15
CA HIS A 369 6.58 -33.91 -1.38
C HIS A 369 5.85 -34.90 -2.28
N ARG A 370 5.25 -34.43 -3.38
CA ARG A 370 4.62 -35.30 -4.40
C ARG A 370 5.63 -36.28 -5.01
N LEU A 371 6.84 -35.82 -5.33
CA LEU A 371 7.90 -36.69 -5.85
C LEU A 371 8.39 -37.71 -4.82
N GLU A 372 8.44 -37.35 -3.54
CA GLU A 372 8.79 -38.27 -2.46
C GLU A 372 7.75 -39.38 -2.29
N VAL A 373 6.45 -39.03 -2.38
CA VAL A 373 5.35 -40.01 -2.35
C VAL A 373 5.48 -41.00 -3.50
N VAL A 374 5.62 -40.50 -4.74
CA VAL A 374 5.81 -41.37 -5.93
C VAL A 374 7.08 -42.22 -5.79
N SER A 375 8.17 -41.67 -5.24
CA SER A 375 9.40 -42.42 -5.01
C SER A 375 9.21 -43.51 -3.96
N LEU A 376 8.46 -43.26 -2.89
CA LEU A 376 8.13 -44.25 -1.88
C LEU A 376 7.27 -45.35 -2.47
N GLU A 377 6.23 -45.01 -3.25
CA GLU A 377 5.36 -45.96 -3.94
C GLU A 377 6.15 -46.87 -4.89
N ASN A 378 7.00 -46.29 -5.75
CA ASN A 378 7.87 -47.05 -6.65
C ASN A 378 8.83 -47.97 -5.89
N PHE A 379 9.35 -47.53 -4.74
CA PHE A 379 10.22 -48.35 -3.90
C PHE A 379 9.47 -49.53 -3.27
N LEU A 380 8.26 -49.29 -2.77
CA LEU A 380 7.41 -50.32 -2.19
C LEU A 380 6.97 -51.34 -3.26
N GLU A 381 6.58 -50.87 -4.45
CA GLU A 381 6.25 -51.74 -5.59
C GLU A 381 7.46 -52.54 -6.09
N GLY A 382 8.65 -51.91 -6.14
CA GLY A 382 9.90 -52.55 -6.48
C GLY A 382 10.30 -53.66 -5.50
N GLN A 383 10.07 -53.47 -4.19
CA GLN A 383 10.25 -54.51 -3.18
C GLN A 383 9.22 -55.65 -3.30
N VAL A 384 8.01 -55.37 -3.78
CA VAL A 384 6.98 -56.38 -4.02
C VAL A 384 7.30 -57.23 -5.26
N MET A 385 7.91 -56.65 -6.28
CA MET A 385 8.22 -57.32 -7.55
C MET A 385 9.57 -58.06 -7.58
N ALA A 386 10.59 -57.54 -6.89
CA ALA A 386 11.90 -58.15 -6.85
C ALA A 386 12.20 -58.65 -5.43
N GLY A 387 12.20 -59.96 -5.22
CA GLY A 387 12.70 -60.60 -3.99
C GLY A 387 14.21 -60.38 -3.72
N LYS A 388 14.79 -59.29 -4.22
CA LYS A 388 16.18 -58.82 -4.05
C LYS A 388 16.14 -57.30 -3.97
N ALA A 389 16.29 -56.76 -2.76
CA ALA A 389 16.36 -55.32 -2.53
C ALA A 389 17.64 -54.73 -3.16
N VAL A 390 17.48 -53.78 -4.07
CA VAL A 390 18.58 -52.89 -4.49
C VAL A 390 18.38 -51.55 -3.77
N PRO A 391 19.33 -51.07 -2.95
CA PRO A 391 19.20 -49.80 -2.26
C PRO A 391 19.16 -48.62 -3.24
N LEU A 392 18.23 -47.67 -3.03
CA LEU A 392 18.16 -46.41 -3.77
C LEU A 392 19.48 -45.64 -3.59
N LYS A 393 20.25 -45.46 -4.67
CA LYS A 393 21.53 -44.74 -4.65
C LYS A 393 21.39 -43.33 -5.24
N ASP A 394 21.70 -42.32 -4.42
CA ASP A 394 22.23 -40.95 -4.64
C ASP A 394 21.80 -40.03 -5.81
N GLY A 395 21.00 -40.47 -6.79
CA GLY A 395 20.67 -39.67 -7.98
C GLY A 395 19.89 -38.38 -7.71
N PHE A 396 19.14 -38.32 -6.61
CA PHE A 396 18.30 -37.18 -6.25
C PHE A 396 19.06 -35.99 -5.64
N ARG A 397 20.34 -36.17 -5.29
CA ARG A 397 21.14 -35.18 -4.55
C ARG A 397 21.39 -33.88 -5.33
N ARG A 398 21.68 -33.98 -6.63
CA ARG A 398 22.18 -32.83 -7.43
C ARG A 398 21.10 -31.82 -7.84
N LYS A 399 19.84 -32.24 -7.98
CA LYS A 399 18.75 -31.36 -8.47
C LYS A 399 18.18 -30.45 -7.38
N ARG A 400 18.10 -30.92 -6.12
CA ARG A 400 17.71 -30.07 -4.97
C ARG A 400 18.80 -29.09 -4.58
N GLU A 401 20.07 -29.48 -4.65
CA GLU A 401 21.21 -28.58 -4.36
C GLU A 401 21.32 -27.45 -5.39
N GLN A 402 20.98 -27.70 -6.66
CA GLN A 402 20.94 -26.65 -7.69
C GLN A 402 19.83 -25.61 -7.44
N LEU A 403 18.64 -26.01 -6.98
CA LEU A 403 17.54 -25.09 -6.66
C LEU A 403 17.86 -24.14 -5.49
N LEU A 404 18.67 -24.59 -4.54
CA LEU A 404 19.18 -23.76 -3.45
C LEU A 404 20.19 -22.71 -3.91
N CYS A 405 20.82 -22.91 -5.07
CA CYS A 405 21.85 -22.03 -5.64
C CYS A 405 21.36 -21.13 -6.78
N THR A 406 20.33 -21.51 -7.56
CA THR A 406 19.96 -20.78 -8.80
C THR A 406 18.89 -19.70 -8.63
N PHE A 407 18.21 -19.60 -7.49
CA PHE A 407 17.07 -18.67 -7.31
C PHE A 407 17.34 -17.42 -6.46
N PHE A 408 18.60 -17.14 -6.09
CA PHE A 408 18.93 -15.99 -5.24
C PHE A 408 20.17 -15.22 -5.66
#